data_AF-A0A2X2U8Y6-F1
#
_entry.id   AF-A0A2X2U8Y6-F1
#
_cell.length_a   1.000
_cell.length_b   1.000
_cell.length_c   1.000
_cell.angle_alpha   90.00
_cell.angle_beta   90.00
_cell.angle_gamma   90.00
#
_symmetry.space_group_name_H-M   'P 1'
#
loop_
_entity.id
_entity.type
_entity.pdbx_description
1 polymer ?
#
loop_
_entity_poly.entity_id
_entity_poly.type
_entity_poly.pdbx_seq_one_letter_code
_entity_poly.pdbx_strand_id
1 'polypeptide(L)' 'MMCRECSWEFIRLEFPEILFESCASGGGRFDPGMLYYAPQTWTSDNSDAVERIRIQYGTSMVYPLSSMGGGVCF' A
#
# COMPACT_ATOMS: atom_id res chain seq x y z
N MET A 1 18.82 -3.34 -18.27
CA MET A 1 18.18 -2.15 -18.86
C MET A 1 16.87 -1.96 -18.10
N MET A 2 16.83 -1.05 -17.13
CA MET A 2 15.60 -0.76 -16.38
C MET A 2 14.71 0.12 -17.26
N CYS A 3 13.48 -0.32 -17.53
CA CYS A 3 12.53 0.45 -18.32
C CYS A 3 12.22 1.77 -17.59
N ARG A 4 12.66 2.91 -18.13
CA ARG A 4 12.50 4.23 -17.48
C ARG A 4 11.04 4.62 -17.29
N GLU A 5 10.17 4.13 -18.16
CA GLU A 5 8.73 4.40 -18.15
C GLU A 5 7.99 3.66 -17.02
N CYS A 6 8.64 2.69 -16.37
CA CYS A 6 8.05 1.92 -15.26
C CYS A 6 8.50 2.42 -13.88
N SER A 7 9.29 3.49 -13.78
CA SER A 7 9.74 4.02 -12.48
C SER A 7 8.61 4.76 -11.76
N TRP A 8 8.60 4.69 -10.43
CA TRP A 8 7.62 5.40 -9.61
C TRP A 8 7.68 6.92 -9.79
N GLU A 9 8.89 7.48 -9.94
CA GLU A 9 9.05 8.93 -10.21
C GLU A 9 8.39 9.33 -11.52
N PHE A 10 8.57 8.53 -12.57
CA PHE A 10 8.02 8.82 -13.89
C PHE A 10 6.49 8.77 -13.85
N ILE A 11 5.93 7.68 -13.33
CA ILE A 11 4.47 7.47 -13.27
C ILE A 11 3.79 8.55 -12.43
N ARG A 12 4.37 8.94 -11.30
CA ARG A 12 3.82 9.99 -10.44
C ARG A 12 3.83 11.37 -11.09
N LEU A 13 4.86 11.68 -11.89
CA LEU A 13 4.95 12.94 -12.60
C LEU A 13 4.01 13.01 -13.81
N GLU A 14 3.85 11.89 -14.52
CA GLU A 14 2.97 11.82 -15.70
C GLU A 14 1.49 11.79 -15.33
N PHE A 15 1.13 11.15 -14.21
CA PHE A 15 -0.25 10.99 -13.75
C PHE A 15 -0.47 11.52 -12.33
N PRO A 16 -0.35 12.84 -12.09
CA PRO A 16 -0.40 13.43 -10.75
C PRO A 16 -1.79 13.36 -10.09
N GLU A 17 -2.86 13.20 -10.87
CA GLU A 17 -4.23 13.11 -10.36
C GLU A 17 -4.63 11.69 -9.93
N ILE A 18 -3.82 10.68 -10.27
CA ILE A 18 -4.11 9.29 -9.94
C ILE A 18 -3.58 8.98 -8.54
N LEU A 19 -4.47 8.44 -7.70
CA LEU A 19 -4.08 7.87 -6.42
C LEU A 19 -3.52 6.46 -6.63
N PHE A 20 -2.25 6.27 -6.28
CA PHE A 20 -1.61 4.96 -6.33
C PHE A 20 -1.70 4.26 -4.98
N GLU A 21 -2.20 3.02 -5.01
CA GLU A 21 -2.13 2.08 -3.88
C GLU A 21 -1.06 1.02 -4.18
N SER A 22 -0.07 0.87 -3.29
CA SER A 22 0.95 -0.16 -3.44
C SER A 22 0.46 -1.51 -2.95
N CYS A 23 0.83 -2.59 -3.64
CA CYS A 23 0.52 -3.95 -3.21
C CYS A 23 1.67 -4.90 -3.57
N ALA A 24 1.98 -5.82 -2.66
CA ALA A 24 2.93 -6.91 -2.88
C ALA A 24 2.43 -8.17 -2.16
N SER A 25 1.39 -8.80 -2.72
CA SER A 25 0.57 -9.81 -2.02
C SER A 25 0.05 -9.28 -0.68
N GLY A 26 -0.63 -8.12 -0.76
CA GLY A 26 -0.91 -7.28 0.39
C GLY A 26 0.32 -6.54 0.87
N GLY A 27 0.62 -6.67 2.16
CA GLY A 27 1.61 -5.85 2.87
C GLY A 27 3.06 -6.26 2.70
N GLY A 28 3.43 -7.10 1.73
CA GLY A 28 4.80 -7.60 1.56
C GLY A 28 5.86 -6.50 1.31
N ARG A 29 5.41 -5.30 0.93
CA ARG A 29 6.21 -4.07 0.78
C ARG A 29 5.54 -2.86 1.42
N PHE A 30 4.96 -3.06 2.60
CA PHE A 30 4.44 -1.96 3.43
C PHE A 30 5.61 -1.28 4.15
N ASP A 31 6.30 -0.39 3.44
CA ASP A 31 7.49 0.31 3.92
C ASP A 31 7.43 1.82 3.62
N PRO A 32 8.14 2.68 4.38
CA PRO A 32 8.11 4.13 4.15
C PRO A 32 8.65 4.56 2.78
N GLY A 33 9.51 3.73 2.17
CA GLY A 33 10.03 3.99 0.83
C GLY A 33 8.92 3.92 -0.21
N MET A 34 8.05 2.91 -0.11
CA MET A 34 6.85 2.81 -0.95
C MET A 34 5.83 3.91 -0.65
N LEU A 35 5.62 4.25 0.62
CA LEU A 35 4.68 5.32 1.02
C LEU A 35 5.03 6.70 0.48
N TYR A 36 6.31 6.96 0.18
CA TYR A 36 6.73 8.18 -0.50
C TYR A 36 6.09 8.32 -1.89
N TYR A 37 5.98 7.21 -2.62
CA TYR A 37 5.44 7.19 -3.98
C TYR A 37 3.93 6.95 -4.01
N ALA A 38 3.44 5.99 -3.23
CA ALA A 38 2.05 5.55 -3.16
C ALA A 38 1.55 5.71 -1.71
N PRO A 39 0.71 6.72 -1.41
CA PRO A 39 0.36 7.06 -0.02
C PRO A 39 -0.54 6.04 0.70
N GLN A 40 -1.03 5.02 -0.02
CA GLN A 40 -1.84 3.93 0.52
C GLN A 40 -1.26 2.59 0.10
N THR A 41 -1.44 1.58 0.95
CA THR A 41 -0.97 0.22 0.71
C THR A 41 -2.07 -0.78 1.05
N TRP A 42 -2.26 -1.79 0.20
CA TRP A 42 -3.13 -2.92 0.53
C TRP A 42 -2.52 -3.69 1.71
N THR A 43 -3.11 -3.57 2.91
CA THR A 43 -2.41 -3.95 4.15
C THR A 43 -2.14 -5.46 4.24
N SER A 44 -3.01 -6.29 3.68
CA SER A 44 -2.88 -7.76 3.67
C SER A 44 -3.91 -8.36 2.71
N ASP A 45 -3.53 -9.44 2.03
CA ASP A 45 -4.48 -10.29 1.28
C ASP A 45 -5.43 -11.07 2.20
N ASN A 46 -5.08 -11.23 3.48
CA ASN A 46 -5.98 -11.80 4.45
C ASN A 46 -7.01 -10.74 4.88
N SER A 47 -8.22 -10.85 4.33
CA SER A 47 -9.35 -9.98 4.63
C SER A 47 -10.32 -10.56 5.67
N ASP A 48 -9.96 -11.67 6.34
CA ASP A 48 -10.75 -12.18 7.46
C ASP A 48 -10.82 -11.14 8.59
N ALA A 49 -12.01 -10.93 9.13
CA ALA A 49 -12.26 -9.88 10.11
C ALA A 49 -11.47 -10.09 11.41
N VAL A 50 -11.30 -11.34 11.87
CA VAL A 50 -10.60 -11.66 13.11
C VAL A 50 -9.10 -11.48 12.92
N GLU A 51 -8.54 -11.96 11.81
CA GLU A 51 -7.13 -11.82 11.48
C GLU A 51 -6.73 -10.36 11.26
N ARG A 52 -7.61 -9.56 10.63
CA ARG A 52 -7.36 -8.14 10.36
C ARG A 52 -7.19 -7.30 11.62
N ILE A 53 -7.77 -7.67 12.76
CA ILE A 53 -7.58 -6.95 14.03
C ILE A 53 -6.10 -6.91 14.41
N ARG A 54 -5.42 -8.07 14.37
CA ARG A 54 -4.01 -8.18 14.75
C ARG A 54 -3.11 -7.50 13.72
N ILE A 55 -3.41 -7.70 12.44
CA ILE A 55 -2.65 -7.11 11.34
C ILE A 55 -2.71 -5.58 11.40
N GLN A 56 -3.91 -4.99 11.47
CA GLN A 56 -4.07 -3.53 11.51
C GLN A 56 -3.52 -2.94 12.80
N TYR A 57 -3.70 -3.62 13.94
CA TYR A 57 -3.10 -3.20 15.20
C TYR A 57 -1.57 -3.15 15.09
N GLY A 58 -0.94 -4.20 14.56
CA GLY A 58 0.50 -4.25 14.35
C GLY A 58 1.01 -3.16 13.41
N THR A 59 0.35 -2.98 12.26
CA THR A 59 0.72 -1.97 11.26
C THR A 59 0.54 -0.54 11.79
N SER A 60 -0.51 -0.29 12.59
CA SER A 60 -0.79 1.03 13.18
C SER A 60 0.25 1.53 14.18
N MET A 61 1.18 0.68 14.62
CA MET A 61 2.27 1.08 15.52
C MET A 61 3.27 2.04 14.85
N VAL A 62 3.42 1.93 13.52
CA VAL A 62 4.41 2.70 12.75
C VAL A 62 3.75 3.51 11.63
N TYR A 63 2.68 2.99 11.04
CA TYR A 63 2.05 3.57 9.87
C TYR A 63 0.68 4.18 10.20
N PRO A 64 0.33 5.34 9.60
CA PRO A 64 -0.94 5.99 9.87
C PRO A 64 -2.12 5.19 9.29
N LEU A 65 -3.29 5.29 9.91
CA LEU A 65 -4.52 4.64 9.45
C LEU A 65 -4.87 4.98 7.99
N SER A 66 -4.59 6.20 7.54
CA SER A 66 -4.84 6.65 6.17
C SER A 66 -4.10 5.86 5.11
N SER A 67 -3.00 5.17 5.49
CA SER A 67 -2.19 4.35 4.59
C SER A 67 -2.61 2.89 4.54
N MET A 68 -3.52 2.45 5.43
CA MET A 68 -3.91 1.05 5.57
C MET A 68 -5.17 0.71 4.77
N GLY A 69 -5.00 0.29 3.52
CA GLY A 69 -6.07 -0.18 2.65
C GLY A 69 -6.63 -1.54 3.08
N GLY A 70 -7.93 -1.74 2.84
CA GLY A 70 -8.62 -3.01 3.08
C GLY A 70 -10.05 -2.98 2.57
N GLY A 71 -10.53 -4.14 2.15
CA GLY A 71 -11.90 -4.34 1.66
C GLY A 71 -12.65 -5.37 2.50
N VAL A 72 -13.97 -5.26 2.47
CA VAL A 72 -14.87 -6.29 2.99
C VAL A 72 -14.95 -7.45 1.99
N CYS A 73 -14.77 -8.67 2.46
CA CYS A 73 -14.97 -9.89 1.68
C CYS A 73 -16.25 -10.61 2.11
N PHE A 74 -16.91 -11.28 1.16
CA PHE A 74 -18.10 -12.10 1.39
C PHE A 74 -17.72 -13.56 1.65
#